data_AF-A0A8B7P2S2-F1
#
_entry.id   AF-A0A8B7P2S2-F1
#
_cell.length_a   1.000
_cell.length_b   1.000
_cell.length_c   1.000
_cell.angle_alpha   90.00
_cell.angle_beta   90.00
_cell.angle_gamma   90.00
#
_symmetry.space_group_name_H-M   'P 1'
#
loop_
_entity.id
_entity.type
_entity.pdbx_description
1 polymer ?
#
loop_
_entity_poly.entity_id
_entity_poly.type
_entity_poly.pdbx_seq_one_letter_code
_entity_poly.pdbx_strand_id
1 'polypeptide(L)'
;MNRGLLLLVVAATSVSAQTVPSTCANALYLGLNNLTFEACQIKYSTAVASFNTNCANFMGSPGYNGEVCDPIVFDYMKCVLKTSGLLKADGSFDDAAFKKTNLQNKCSSDAKFSTVYQPCRDSTMKYLNLPRFIICLMKKLEL
;
A
#
# COMPACT_ATOMS: atom_id res chain seq x y z
N MET A 1 -60.17 23.44 20.64
CA MET A 1 -59.11 22.55 20.12
C MET A 1 -58.01 23.41 19.55
N ASN A 2 -56.93 23.63 20.30
CA ASN A 2 -55.87 24.55 19.90
C ASN A 2 -54.75 23.79 19.17
N ARG A 3 -54.39 24.31 18.00
CA ARG A 3 -53.38 23.78 17.08
C ARG A 3 -51.99 24.03 17.67
N GLY A 4 -51.17 22.97 17.77
CA GLY A 4 -49.77 23.08 18.18
C GLY A 4 -48.90 22.15 17.34
N LEU A 5 -48.51 22.60 16.15
CA LEU A 5 -47.54 21.93 15.31
C LEU A 5 -46.14 22.35 15.78
N LEU A 6 -45.44 21.48 16.51
CA LEU A 6 -44.05 21.66 16.93
C LEU A 6 -43.13 21.27 15.77
N LEU A 7 -42.55 22.27 15.10
CA LEU A 7 -41.50 22.07 14.09
C LEU A 7 -40.13 21.99 14.80
N LEU A 8 -39.58 20.78 14.89
CA LEU A 8 -38.20 20.54 15.31
C LEU A 8 -37.25 20.82 14.13
N VAL A 9 -36.58 21.96 14.16
CA VAL A 9 -35.50 22.29 13.22
C VAL A 9 -34.21 21.68 13.75
N VAL A 10 -33.80 20.55 13.17
CA VAL A 10 -32.46 19.99 13.38
C VAL A 10 -31.49 20.74 12.47
N ALA A 11 -30.65 21.58 13.07
CA ALA A 11 -29.54 22.20 12.37
C ALA A 11 -28.45 21.15 12.12
N ALA A 12 -28.39 20.62 10.90
CA ALA A 12 -27.25 19.83 10.46
C ALA A 12 -26.08 20.79 10.18
N THR A 13 -25.09 20.82 11.08
CA THR A 13 -23.81 21.44 10.79
C THR A 13 -23.09 20.57 9.75
N SER A 14 -23.11 21.00 8.49
CA SER A 14 -22.28 20.41 7.44
C SER A 14 -20.82 20.79 7.72
N VAL A 15 -20.14 19.97 8.53
CA VAL A 15 -18.67 20.01 8.62
C VAL A 15 -18.14 19.64 7.24
N SER A 16 -17.51 20.60 6.57
CA SER A 16 -16.75 20.32 5.35
C SER A 16 -15.75 19.22 5.66
N ALA A 17 -15.98 18.02 5.14
CA ALA A 17 -15.07 16.90 5.26
C ALA A 17 -13.78 17.24 4.52
N GLN A 18 -12.84 17.87 5.20
CA GLN A 18 -11.44 17.73 4.82
C GLN A 18 -11.13 16.24 4.96
N THR A 19 -10.89 15.57 3.84
CA THR A 19 -10.47 14.18 3.79
C THR A 19 -9.07 14.08 4.40
N VAL A 20 -9.01 14.06 5.73
CA VAL A 20 -7.81 13.67 6.45
C VAL A 20 -7.55 12.22 6.07
N PRO A 21 -6.35 11.87 5.55
CA PRO A 21 -6.01 10.50 5.25
C PRO A 21 -6.27 9.62 6.47
N SER A 22 -6.88 8.44 6.27
CA SER A 22 -7.13 7.54 7.39
C SER A 22 -5.81 7.20 8.09
N THR A 23 -5.86 6.88 9.38
CA THR A 23 -4.66 6.46 10.12
C THR A 23 -3.95 5.28 9.43
N CYS A 24 -4.72 4.42 8.75
CA CYS A 24 -4.18 3.34 7.94
C CYS A 24 -3.51 3.82 6.65
N ALA A 25 -4.12 4.74 5.89
CA ALA A 25 -3.52 5.30 4.69
C ALA A 25 -2.19 6.01 4.99
N ASN A 26 -2.14 6.77 6.09
CA ASN A 26 -0.90 7.40 6.54
C ASN A 26 0.15 6.36 6.97
N ALA A 27 -0.26 5.29 7.65
CA ALA A 27 0.66 4.20 8.03
C ALA A 27 1.26 3.48 6.81
N LEU A 28 0.49 3.32 5.72
CA LEU A 28 1.00 2.78 4.47
C LEU A 28 2.05 3.68 3.83
N TYR A 29 1.81 5.00 3.80
CA TYR A 29 2.76 5.98 3.28
C TYR A 29 4.05 5.99 4.09
N LEU A 30 3.96 6.02 5.42
CA LEU A 30 5.14 5.97 6.29
C LEU A 30 5.87 4.63 6.19
N GLY A 31 5.13 3.53 6.09
CA GLY A 31 5.69 2.19 5.94
C GLY A 31 6.51 2.01 4.65
N LEU A 32 6.20 2.73 3.57
CA LEU A 32 7.06 2.77 2.37
C LEU A 32 8.40 3.46 2.64
N ASN A 33 8.35 4.59 3.32
CA ASN A 33 9.54 5.40 3.61
C ASN A 33 10.51 4.72 4.60
N ASN A 34 10.00 3.78 5.40
CA ASN A 34 10.82 3.02 6.37
C ASN A 34 11.56 1.83 5.75
N LEU A 35 11.33 1.52 4.47
CA LEU A 35 12.02 0.42 3.80
C LEU A 35 13.48 0.77 3.53
N THR A 36 14.36 -0.20 3.76
CA THR A 36 15.80 -0.02 3.52
C THR A 36 16.16 -0.40 2.08
N PHE A 37 16.33 0.61 1.21
CA PHE A 37 16.62 0.40 -0.22
C PHE A 37 18.11 0.41 -0.58
N GLU A 38 18.94 1.18 0.14
CA GLU A 38 20.28 1.59 -0.30
C GLU A 38 21.19 0.41 -0.68
N ALA A 39 21.36 -0.57 0.21
CA ALA A 39 22.21 -1.74 -0.07
C ALA A 39 21.71 -2.57 -1.27
N CYS A 40 20.39 -2.66 -1.44
CA CYS A 40 19.77 -3.36 -2.55
C CYS A 40 19.90 -2.57 -3.85
N GLN A 41 19.80 -1.24 -3.80
CA GLN A 41 19.96 -0.37 -4.97
C GLN A 41 21.37 -0.48 -5.53
N ILE A 42 22.39 -0.50 -4.67
CA ILE A 42 23.79 -0.71 -5.09
C ILE A 42 23.92 -2.08 -5.76
N LYS A 43 23.45 -3.14 -5.09
CA LYS A 43 23.57 -4.53 -5.57
C LYS A 43 22.85 -4.76 -6.90
N TYR A 44 21.72 -4.12 -7.13
CA TYR A 44 20.87 -4.32 -8.31
C TYR A 44 20.90 -3.12 -9.28
N SER A 45 21.89 -2.24 -9.15
CA SER A 45 22.00 -0.99 -9.93
C SER A 45 21.90 -1.21 -11.45
N THR A 46 22.53 -2.26 -11.99
CA THR A 46 22.43 -2.60 -13.43
C THR A 46 21.03 -3.04 -13.84
N ALA A 47 20.33 -3.80 -13.00
CA ALA A 47 18.96 -4.26 -13.26
C ALA A 47 17.94 -3.11 -13.13
N VAL A 48 18.18 -2.20 -12.20
CA VAL A 48 17.37 -0.97 -12.07
C VAL A 48 17.64 -0.04 -13.26
N ALA A 49 18.90 0.09 -13.70
CA ALA A 49 19.25 0.89 -14.87
C ALA A 49 18.72 0.30 -16.19
N SER A 50 18.48 -1.01 -16.25
CA SER A 50 17.87 -1.66 -17.42
C SER A 50 16.35 -1.54 -17.48
N PHE A 51 15.72 -0.86 -16.51
CA PHE A 51 14.32 -0.48 -16.61
C PHE A 51 14.13 0.47 -17.80
N ASN A 52 13.68 -0.09 -18.91
CA ASN A 52 13.28 0.66 -20.09
C ASN A 52 11.91 1.35 -19.87
N THR A 53 11.41 2.03 -20.90
CA THR A 53 10.10 2.71 -20.88
C THR A 53 8.93 1.82 -20.45
N ASN A 54 8.99 0.50 -20.68
CA ASN A 54 7.91 -0.43 -20.28
C ASN A 54 7.92 -0.73 -18.76
N CYS A 55 9.04 -0.50 -18.08
CA CYS A 55 9.21 -0.73 -16.64
C CYS A 55 9.52 0.55 -15.84
N ALA A 56 9.54 1.70 -16.51
CA ALA A 56 9.89 3.01 -15.94
C ALA A 56 9.05 3.40 -14.70
N ASN A 57 7.89 2.78 -14.52
CA ASN A 57 7.03 2.95 -13.35
C ASN A 57 6.71 1.62 -12.67
N PHE A 58 7.65 1.12 -11.84
CA PHE A 58 7.46 -0.07 -10.99
C PHE A 58 6.22 0.00 -10.07
N MET A 59 5.68 1.21 -9.89
CA MET A 59 4.46 1.54 -9.19
C MET A 59 3.16 1.16 -9.94
N GLY A 60 3.23 0.69 -11.18
CA GLY A 60 2.07 0.22 -11.96
C GLY A 60 1.29 1.34 -12.65
N SER A 61 1.96 2.40 -13.10
CA SER A 61 1.36 3.45 -13.94
C SER A 61 0.97 2.92 -15.33
N PRO A 62 0.10 3.62 -16.09
CA PRO A 62 -0.23 3.24 -17.46
C PRO A 62 1.05 3.00 -18.29
N GLY A 63 1.10 1.87 -18.99
CA GLY A 63 2.30 1.43 -19.73
C GLY A 63 3.18 0.41 -19.00
N TYR A 64 2.93 0.14 -17.71
CA TYR A 64 3.64 -0.91 -16.97
C TYR A 64 3.23 -2.31 -17.46
N ASN A 65 4.19 -3.05 -18.04
CA ASN A 65 3.97 -4.45 -18.40
C ASN A 65 4.38 -5.36 -17.24
N GLY A 66 3.40 -5.79 -16.44
CA GLY A 66 3.66 -6.64 -15.27
C GLY A 66 4.38 -7.96 -15.60
N GLU A 67 4.06 -8.61 -16.71
CA GLU A 67 4.69 -9.89 -17.06
C GLU A 67 6.18 -9.74 -17.38
N VAL A 68 6.59 -8.61 -17.97
CA VAL A 68 7.98 -8.32 -18.30
C VAL A 68 8.72 -7.72 -17.10
N CYS A 69 8.07 -6.81 -16.37
CA CYS A 69 8.73 -5.99 -15.37
C CYS A 69 8.73 -6.62 -13.98
N ASP A 70 7.68 -7.35 -13.60
CA ASP A 70 7.58 -7.94 -12.27
C ASP A 70 8.75 -8.93 -11.97
N PRO A 71 9.23 -9.76 -12.92
CA PRO A 71 10.43 -10.59 -12.71
C PRO A 71 11.73 -9.78 -12.47
N ILE A 72 11.89 -8.62 -13.11
CA ILE A 72 13.07 -7.76 -12.93
C ILE A 72 13.02 -7.06 -11.56
N VAL A 73 11.81 -6.69 -11.13
CA VAL A 73 11.55 -6.09 -9.81
C VAL A 73 11.70 -7.13 -8.69
N PHE A 74 11.44 -8.41 -8.97
CA PHE A 74 11.42 -9.47 -7.96
C PHE A 74 12.69 -9.56 -7.12
N ASP A 75 13.87 -9.70 -7.75
CA ASP A 75 15.12 -9.90 -6.99
C ASP A 75 15.52 -8.66 -6.17
N TYR A 76 15.30 -7.47 -6.75
CA TYR A 76 15.50 -6.21 -6.04
C TYR A 76 14.58 -6.11 -4.82
N MET A 77 13.27 -6.35 -5.01
CA MET A 77 12.32 -6.27 -3.90
C MET A 77 12.51 -7.37 -2.88
N LYS A 78 12.91 -8.57 -3.28
CA LYS A 78 13.28 -9.65 -2.37
C LYS A 78 14.44 -9.23 -1.46
N CYS A 79 15.44 -8.53 -2.00
CA CYS A 79 16.49 -7.94 -1.18
C CYS A 79 15.93 -6.92 -0.18
N VAL A 80 15.11 -5.96 -0.63
CA VAL A 80 14.54 -4.89 0.21
C VAL A 80 13.67 -5.46 1.34
N LEU A 81 12.83 -6.45 1.02
CA LEU A 81 11.98 -7.11 2.00
C LEU A 81 12.81 -7.91 3.00
N LYS A 82 13.90 -8.56 2.56
CA LYS A 82 14.81 -9.27 3.46
C LYS A 82 15.48 -8.31 4.45
N THR A 83 16.04 -7.20 3.95
CA THR A 83 16.72 -6.20 4.79
C THR A 83 15.75 -5.50 5.75
N SER A 84 14.49 -5.34 5.34
CA SER A 84 13.44 -4.75 6.17
C SER A 84 12.78 -5.75 7.15
N GLY A 85 13.20 -7.02 7.17
CA GLY A 85 12.61 -8.05 8.03
C GLY A 85 11.17 -8.41 7.67
N LEU A 86 10.80 -8.26 6.39
CA LEU A 86 9.46 -8.51 5.84
C LEU A 86 9.40 -9.75 4.94
N LEU A 87 10.43 -10.60 4.99
CA LEU A 87 10.41 -11.94 4.40
C LEU A 87 10.43 -13.01 5.47
N LYS A 88 9.65 -14.05 5.24
CA LYS A 88 9.75 -15.31 5.97
C LYS A 88 11.00 -16.09 5.53
N ALA A 89 11.33 -17.14 6.29
CA ALA A 89 12.47 -18.01 6.01
C ALA A 89 12.40 -18.71 4.63
N ASP A 90 11.19 -18.97 4.13
CA ASP A 90 10.95 -19.55 2.79
C ASP A 90 11.06 -18.52 1.66
N GLY A 91 11.33 -17.25 1.99
CA GLY A 91 11.45 -16.15 1.03
C GLY A 91 10.11 -15.57 0.57
N SER A 92 8.97 -15.99 1.14
CA SER A 92 7.68 -15.35 0.91
C SER A 92 7.50 -14.10 1.77
N PHE A 93 6.57 -13.23 1.36
CA PHE A 93 6.24 -12.02 2.10
C PHE A 93 5.65 -12.34 3.48
N ASP A 94 6.12 -11.65 4.51
CA ASP A 94 5.62 -11.77 5.86
C ASP A 94 4.50 -10.76 6.12
N ASP A 95 3.27 -11.17 5.85
CA ASP A 95 2.06 -10.37 6.08
C ASP A 95 1.91 -9.93 7.55
N ALA A 96 2.33 -10.77 8.50
CA ALA A 96 2.21 -10.48 9.92
C ALA A 96 3.25 -9.45 10.35
N ALA A 97 4.50 -9.61 9.91
CA ALA A 97 5.54 -8.60 10.11
C ALA A 97 5.12 -7.28 9.45
N PHE A 98 4.65 -7.28 8.20
CA PHE A 98 4.20 -6.07 7.53
C PHE A 98 3.11 -5.31 8.32
N LYS A 99 2.07 -6.00 8.78
CA LYS A 99 1.01 -5.36 9.57
C LYS A 99 1.51 -4.87 10.94
N LYS A 100 2.36 -5.66 11.60
CA LYS A 100 2.80 -5.39 12.98
C LYS A 100 3.93 -4.38 13.06
N THR A 101 5.01 -4.57 12.31
CA THR A 101 6.23 -3.75 12.38
C THR A 101 6.15 -2.58 11.43
N ASN A 102 5.79 -2.83 10.16
CA ASN A 102 5.79 -1.79 9.13
C ASN A 102 4.61 -0.82 9.29
N LEU A 103 3.40 -1.36 9.49
CA LEU A 103 2.19 -0.56 9.69
C LEU A 103 1.87 -0.27 11.16
N GLN A 104 2.66 -0.79 12.10
CA GLN A 104 2.48 -0.58 13.55
C GLN A 104 1.06 -0.91 14.03
N ASN A 105 0.39 -1.90 13.41
CA ASN A 105 -1.02 -2.26 13.65
C ASN A 105 -2.04 -1.13 13.45
N LYS A 106 -1.65 -0.01 12.82
CA LYS A 106 -2.52 1.15 12.59
C LYS A 106 -3.68 0.89 11.62
N CYS A 107 -3.63 -0.23 10.90
CA CYS A 107 -4.68 -0.68 9.98
C CYS A 107 -5.56 -1.79 10.54
N SER A 108 -5.31 -2.30 11.75
CA SER A 108 -5.93 -3.55 12.24
C SER A 108 -7.45 -3.45 12.43
N SER A 109 -7.97 -2.25 12.71
CA SER A 109 -9.41 -1.98 12.85
C SER A 109 -10.04 -1.35 11.60
N ASP A 110 -9.27 -1.14 10.52
CA ASP A 110 -9.77 -0.52 9.30
C ASP A 110 -10.48 -1.56 8.43
N ALA A 111 -11.82 -1.44 8.35
CA ALA A 111 -12.66 -2.37 7.61
C ALA A 111 -12.39 -2.33 6.09
N LYS A 112 -12.07 -1.15 5.54
CA LYS A 112 -11.70 -1.03 4.12
C LYS A 112 -10.40 -1.79 3.89
N PHE A 113 -9.38 -1.57 4.73
CA PHE A 113 -8.10 -2.28 4.65
C PHE A 113 -8.30 -3.80 4.68
N SER A 114 -9.06 -4.31 5.64
CA SER A 114 -9.37 -5.74 5.75
C SER A 114 -9.99 -6.30 4.47
N THR A 115 -10.94 -5.55 3.88
CA THR A 115 -11.64 -5.92 2.65
C THR A 115 -10.72 -5.97 1.43
N VAL A 116 -9.77 -5.03 1.32
CA VAL A 116 -8.94 -4.85 0.12
C VAL A 116 -7.58 -5.54 0.19
N TYR A 117 -7.16 -5.97 1.39
CA TYR A 117 -5.82 -6.50 1.62
C TYR A 117 -5.51 -7.72 0.76
N GLN A 118 -6.36 -8.76 0.86
CA GLN A 118 -6.11 -10.03 0.17
C GLN A 118 -6.13 -9.88 -1.37
N PRO A 119 -7.12 -9.19 -2.00
CA PRO A 119 -7.09 -8.95 -3.44
C PRO A 119 -5.84 -8.19 -3.93
N CYS A 120 -5.42 -7.16 -3.19
CA CYS A 120 -4.20 -6.42 -3.53
C CYS A 120 -2.95 -7.29 -3.38
N ARG A 121 -2.89 -8.09 -2.31
CA ARG A 121 -1.78 -9.00 -2.06
C ARG A 121 -1.64 -10.02 -3.18
N ASP A 122 -2.71 -10.72 -3.53
CA ASP A 122 -2.66 -11.81 -4.50
C ASP A 122 -2.31 -11.32 -5.91
N SER A 123 -2.74 -10.12 -6.27
CA SER A 123 -2.43 -9.51 -7.57
C SER A 123 -1.00 -9.00 -7.72
N THR A 124 -0.28 -8.74 -6.62
CA THR A 124 1.02 -8.04 -6.64
C THR A 124 2.15 -8.82 -5.99
N MET A 125 1.90 -9.50 -4.87
CA MET A 125 2.92 -10.15 -4.06
C MET A 125 3.34 -11.52 -4.59
N LYS A 126 2.67 -12.06 -5.62
CA LYS A 126 3.19 -13.22 -6.39
C LYS A 126 4.57 -12.96 -6.99
N TYR A 127 4.92 -11.68 -7.20
CA TYR A 127 6.25 -11.24 -7.64
C TYR A 127 6.96 -10.35 -6.61
N LEU A 128 6.52 -10.37 -5.35
CA LEU A 128 7.06 -9.53 -4.29
C LEU A 128 7.07 -8.02 -4.61
N ASN A 129 6.16 -7.55 -5.48
CA ASN A 129 6.11 -6.15 -5.90
C ASN A 129 5.41 -5.28 -4.83
N LEU A 130 6.12 -5.01 -3.73
CA LEU A 130 5.63 -4.23 -2.59
C LEU A 130 5.15 -2.81 -2.97
N PRO A 131 5.83 -2.03 -3.84
CA PRO A 131 5.32 -0.73 -4.25
C PRO A 131 3.94 -0.81 -4.88
N ARG A 132 3.73 -1.78 -5.78
CA ARG A 132 2.44 -1.99 -6.45
C ARG A 132 1.37 -2.50 -5.47
N PHE A 133 1.77 -3.34 -4.51
CA PHE A 133 0.90 -3.77 -3.42
C PHE A 133 0.38 -2.57 -2.61
N ILE A 134 1.28 -1.68 -2.18
CA ILE A 134 0.91 -0.54 -1.35
C ILE A 134 0.05 0.47 -2.13
N ILE A 135 0.35 0.71 -3.41
CA ILE A 135 -0.49 1.56 -4.26
C ILE A 135 -1.89 0.97 -4.45
N CYS A 136 -2.00 -0.36 -4.63
CA CYS A 136 -3.30 -1.01 -4.70
C CYS A 136 -4.12 -0.76 -3.43
N LEU A 137 -3.48 -0.87 -2.25
CA LEU A 137 -4.13 -0.57 -0.96
C LEU A 137 -4.54 0.89 -0.87
N MET A 138 -3.61 1.83 -1.10
CA MET A 138 -3.86 3.27 -1.00
C MET A 138 -5.02 3.72 -1.89
N LYS A 139 -5.01 3.32 -3.18
CA LYS A 139 -6.09 3.66 -4.13
C LYS A 139 -7.47 3.20 -3.66
N LYS A 140 -7.56 2.06 -2.96
CA LYS A 140 -8.83 1.51 -2.47
C LYS A 140 -9.20 1.98 -1.05
N LEU A 141 -8.29 2.66 -0.36
CA LEU A 141 -8.53 3.27 0.96
C LEU A 141 -8.97 4.74 0.84
N GLU A 142 -8.41 5.46 -0.14
CA GLU A 142 -8.71 6.86 -0.43
C GLU A 142 -9.99 7.06 -1.26
N LEU A 143 -10.46 6.00 -1.94
CA LEU A 143 -11.78 5.90 -2.58
C LEU A 143 -12.78 5.22 -1.62
#